data_AF-A0A9X1MMI1-F1
#
_entry.id   AF-A0A9X1MMI1-F1
#
_cell.length_a   1.000
_cell.length_b   1.000
_cell.length_c   1.000
_cell.angle_alpha   90.00
_cell.angle_beta   90.00
_cell.angle_gamma   90.00
#
_symmetry.space_group_name_H-M   'P 1'
#
loop_
_entity.id
_entity.type
_entity.pdbx_description
1 polymer ?
#
loop_
_entity_poly.entity_id
_entity_poly.type
_entity_poly.pdbx_seq_one_letter_code
_entity_poly.pdbx_strand_id
1 'polypeptide(L)'
;MKTLIAACLSLVIGGVAMADEANEIAKAMVDKGYRRVAVMPNVVNRRGDIESNTGELGARGAVMSQELYKKLVSASNQGAYRGKFQVVQERSLRSAIKARGGLDIADPDDLKDISKKLGLDAIVTLTHDEVANLNQISVIEGNNPQHDFINAEMIDASDNSSAYSQDFTDTRTLSKMAYGGASWQLRHWENGKLVNDGIDLEGAKAFGQGYRWEEWQYARIKDELEHPQDIADFPYMLKVIVDGQERQPQPVYGIQGKQYVVELNPDETYQLKVENQGDEPIFMLLYVDGVNTIDKVRAEPEDTEVWRHWYVEGNSGSRKILGWHVIERDNNDRPTSTQYYDEFKIVPSSESVAASLGASKEIGMITAIYYTVGMDGIDLPDDDELKDRGLPQAEFGTGTGERKDKTLEFPMKGKKTRGIILGAQTLYYRTGEQIQDILNGNAEEDLAMTPLDAKKID
;
A
#
# COMPACT_ATOMS: atom_id res chain seq x y z
N MET A 1 13.82 -49.85 6.86
CA MET A 1 13.86 -48.75 5.88
C MET A 1 12.48 -48.12 5.83
N LYS A 2 12.35 -46.86 6.25
CA LYS A 2 11.14 -46.04 6.06
C LYS A 2 11.58 -44.80 5.29
N THR A 3 11.04 -44.61 4.09
CA THR A 3 11.36 -43.45 3.27
C THR A 3 10.48 -42.29 3.73
N LEU A 4 11.10 -41.22 4.24
CA LEU A 4 10.41 -39.96 4.50
C LEU A 4 10.24 -39.24 3.16
N ILE A 5 9.01 -39.05 2.71
CA ILE A 5 8.71 -38.08 1.65
C ILE A 5 8.38 -36.77 2.36
N ALA A 6 9.31 -35.83 2.31
CA ALA A 6 9.09 -34.47 2.81
C ALA A 6 8.26 -33.70 1.78
N ALA A 7 7.03 -33.32 2.16
CA ALA A 7 6.18 -32.49 1.32
C ALA A 7 6.58 -31.01 1.49
N CYS A 8 7.34 -30.48 0.54
CA CYS A 8 7.49 -29.04 0.37
C CYS A 8 6.27 -28.48 -0.40
N LEU A 9 5.17 -28.24 0.31
CA LEU A 9 4.17 -27.28 -0.15
C LEU A 9 4.60 -25.88 0.33
N SER A 10 5.30 -25.16 -0.53
CA SER A 10 5.44 -23.71 -0.40
C SER A 10 4.18 -23.05 -0.97
N LEU A 11 3.36 -22.43 -0.11
CA LEU A 11 2.40 -21.43 -0.60
C LEU A 11 3.20 -20.29 -1.24
N VAL A 12 3.02 -20.11 -2.55
CA VAL A 12 3.41 -18.91 -3.28
C VAL A 12 2.15 -18.47 -3.99
N ILE A 13 1.43 -17.55 -3.36
CA ILE A 13 0.21 -16.92 -3.88
C ILE A 13 0.46 -15.41 -3.70
N GLY A 14 0.36 -14.65 -4.79
CA GLY A 14 0.76 -13.25 -4.92
C GLY A 14 2.15 -13.04 -5.56
N GLY A 15 2.84 -14.10 -5.96
CA GLY A 15 4.22 -14.00 -6.45
C GLY A 15 4.36 -13.83 -7.97
N VAL A 16 3.32 -14.09 -8.76
CA VAL A 16 3.49 -14.72 -10.07
C VAL A 16 3.87 -13.75 -11.20
N ALA A 17 3.13 -12.64 -11.46
CA ALA A 17 3.42 -11.71 -12.57
C ALA A 17 4.91 -11.31 -12.62
N MET A 18 5.31 -10.46 -11.67
CA MET A 18 6.65 -9.89 -11.44
C MET A 18 7.85 -10.88 -11.52
N ALA A 19 7.61 -12.19 -11.56
CA ALA A 19 8.65 -13.21 -11.68
C ALA A 19 9.14 -13.38 -13.13
N ASP A 20 8.25 -13.26 -14.11
CA ASP A 20 8.60 -13.46 -15.52
C ASP A 20 9.30 -12.22 -16.12
N GLU A 21 8.87 -11.00 -15.78
CA GLU A 21 9.53 -9.76 -16.22
C GLU A 21 10.90 -9.60 -15.54
N ALA A 22 11.02 -9.92 -14.25
CA ALA A 22 12.33 -9.93 -13.58
C ALA A 22 13.32 -10.93 -14.23
N ASN A 23 12.81 -12.04 -14.79
CA ASN A 23 13.61 -13.01 -15.53
C ASN A 23 14.02 -12.50 -16.92
N GLU A 24 13.12 -11.85 -17.66
CA GLU A 24 13.45 -11.24 -18.96
C GLU A 24 14.39 -10.02 -18.83
N ILE A 25 14.23 -9.20 -17.78
CA ILE A 25 15.18 -8.14 -17.41
C ILE A 25 16.57 -8.73 -17.08
N ALA A 26 16.63 -9.80 -16.26
CA ALA A 26 17.88 -10.47 -15.92
C ALA A 26 18.59 -11.09 -17.14
N LYS A 27 17.82 -11.59 -18.10
CA LYS A 27 18.32 -12.06 -19.40
C LYS A 27 18.87 -10.92 -20.24
N ALA A 28 18.13 -9.81 -20.37
CA ALA A 28 18.59 -8.62 -21.09
C ALA A 28 19.90 -8.05 -20.51
N MET A 29 20.04 -8.01 -19.18
CA MET A 29 21.31 -7.63 -18.52
C MET A 29 22.49 -8.49 -18.98
N VAL A 30 22.30 -9.82 -19.01
CA VAL A 30 23.34 -10.77 -19.39
C VAL A 30 23.68 -10.70 -20.88
N ASP A 31 22.68 -10.57 -21.75
CA ASP A 31 22.88 -10.49 -23.20
C ASP A 31 23.56 -9.18 -23.62
N LYS A 32 23.31 -8.08 -22.89
CA LYS A 32 24.02 -6.79 -23.03
C LYS A 32 25.40 -6.77 -22.35
N GLY A 33 25.69 -7.74 -21.48
CA GLY A 33 26.96 -7.85 -20.76
C GLY A 33 27.09 -6.97 -19.51
N TYR A 34 25.97 -6.42 -19.00
CA TYR A 34 25.94 -5.65 -17.76
C TYR A 34 26.21 -6.55 -16.56
N ARG A 35 27.19 -6.17 -15.73
CA ARG A 35 27.70 -6.96 -14.60
C ARG A 35 27.28 -6.39 -13.25
N ARG A 36 27.00 -5.10 -13.18
CA ARG A 36 26.67 -4.40 -11.95
C ARG A 36 25.54 -3.42 -12.18
N VAL A 37 24.39 -3.73 -11.61
CA VAL A 37 23.13 -3.02 -11.88
C VAL A 37 22.53 -2.51 -10.58
N ALA A 38 21.72 -1.46 -10.67
CA ALA A 38 20.89 -1.00 -9.55
C ALA A 38 19.41 -1.06 -9.95
N VAL A 39 18.52 -1.17 -8.95
CA VAL A 39 17.07 -1.06 -9.14
C VAL A 39 16.61 0.17 -8.39
N MET A 40 15.88 1.06 -9.05
CA MET A 40 15.36 2.28 -8.44
C MET A 40 14.40 1.95 -7.31
N PRO A 41 14.51 2.65 -6.15
CA PRO A 41 13.77 2.30 -4.94
C PRO A 41 12.29 2.69 -4.97
N ASN A 42 11.86 3.43 -6.00
CA ASN A 42 10.52 3.96 -6.19
C ASN A 42 10.14 3.85 -7.67
N VAL A 43 8.83 3.85 -7.93
CA VAL A 43 8.27 4.12 -9.27
C VAL A 43 8.26 5.61 -9.56
N VAL A 44 8.68 5.96 -10.77
CA VAL A 44 8.54 7.27 -11.40
C VAL A 44 7.11 7.42 -11.93
N ASN A 45 6.42 8.48 -11.55
CA ASN A 45 5.08 8.80 -12.03
C ASN A 45 5.25 9.92 -13.05
N ARG A 46 4.80 9.70 -14.29
CA ARG A 46 4.79 10.68 -15.37
C ARG A 46 3.37 11.18 -15.56
N ARG A 47 3.21 12.50 -15.64
CA ARG A 47 1.95 13.15 -15.99
C ARG A 47 2.22 14.22 -17.04
N GLY A 48 2.23 13.81 -18.30
CA GLY A 48 2.80 14.62 -19.38
C GLY A 48 4.30 14.78 -19.18
N ASP A 49 4.82 16.00 -19.29
CA ASP A 49 6.25 16.30 -19.16
C ASP A 49 6.76 16.34 -17.70
N ILE A 50 5.89 16.13 -16.70
CA ILE A 50 6.26 16.14 -15.28
C ILE A 50 6.58 14.72 -14.82
N GLU A 51 7.83 14.48 -14.40
CA GLU A 51 8.21 13.29 -13.65
C GLU A 51 8.17 13.55 -12.14
N SER A 52 7.66 12.60 -11.36
CA SER A 52 7.73 12.67 -9.90
C SER A 52 7.92 11.30 -9.25
N ASN A 53 8.75 11.28 -8.22
CA ASN A 53 8.88 10.13 -7.34
C ASN A 53 7.63 9.93 -6.45
N THR A 54 6.69 10.88 -6.41
CA THR A 54 5.38 10.80 -5.74
C THR A 54 4.24 10.94 -6.77
N GLY A 55 3.21 10.09 -6.69
CA GLY A 55 2.08 10.09 -7.63
C GLY A 55 1.08 8.98 -7.29
N GLU A 56 0.15 8.68 -8.19
CA GLU A 56 -0.99 7.76 -7.95
C GLU A 56 -0.60 6.38 -7.37
N LEU A 57 0.63 5.91 -7.62
CA LEU A 57 1.06 4.57 -7.21
C LEU A 57 1.81 4.49 -5.89
N GLY A 58 2.22 5.65 -5.37
CA GLY A 58 2.54 5.83 -3.96
C GLY A 58 3.33 4.71 -3.27
N ALA A 59 2.78 4.26 -2.13
CA ALA A 59 3.19 3.12 -1.31
C ALA A 59 3.70 1.91 -2.09
N ARG A 60 2.90 1.62 -3.09
CA ARG A 60 2.71 0.32 -3.68
C ARG A 60 3.68 0.20 -4.87
N GLY A 61 3.99 1.33 -5.51
CA GLY A 61 5.14 1.45 -6.41
C GLY A 61 6.48 1.20 -5.72
N ALA A 62 6.64 1.58 -4.44
CA ALA A 62 7.84 1.25 -3.68
C ALA A 62 7.88 -0.23 -3.22
N VAL A 63 6.73 -0.87 -2.97
CA VAL A 63 6.65 -2.34 -2.80
C VAL A 63 7.07 -3.04 -4.09
N MET A 64 6.55 -2.60 -5.24
CA MET A 64 6.90 -3.13 -6.56
C MET A 64 8.38 -3.03 -6.89
N SER A 65 8.99 -1.87 -6.67
CA SER A 65 10.44 -1.67 -6.80
C SER A 65 11.23 -2.65 -5.91
N GLN A 66 10.75 -2.88 -4.68
CA GLN A 66 11.37 -3.81 -3.74
C GLN A 66 11.22 -5.28 -4.16
N GLU A 67 10.07 -5.68 -4.71
CA GLU A 67 9.85 -7.03 -5.23
C GLU A 67 10.71 -7.31 -6.47
N LEU A 68 10.77 -6.37 -7.41
CA LEU A 68 11.68 -6.45 -8.56
C LEU A 68 13.14 -6.57 -8.10
N TYR A 69 13.56 -5.76 -7.11
CA TYR A 69 14.88 -5.86 -6.50
C TYR A 69 15.13 -7.25 -5.89
N LYS A 70 14.23 -7.78 -5.06
CA LYS A 70 14.34 -9.13 -4.45
C LYS A 70 14.49 -10.22 -5.52
N LYS A 71 13.71 -10.12 -6.61
CA LYS A 71 13.72 -11.10 -7.70
C LYS A 71 15.00 -11.04 -8.54
N LEU A 72 15.50 -9.86 -8.87
CA LEU A 72 16.80 -9.69 -9.54
C LEU A 72 17.98 -10.11 -8.64
N VAL A 73 17.89 -9.89 -7.32
CA VAL A 73 18.85 -10.44 -6.34
C VAL A 73 18.79 -11.97 -6.32
N SER A 74 17.61 -12.58 -6.38
CA SER A 74 17.48 -14.04 -6.47
C SER A 74 18.10 -14.57 -7.77
N ALA A 75 17.75 -13.97 -8.91
CA ALA A 75 18.26 -14.32 -10.24
C ALA A 75 19.79 -14.21 -10.36
N SER A 76 20.41 -13.16 -9.80
CA SER A 76 21.87 -13.01 -9.78
C SER A 76 22.59 -14.02 -8.89
N ASN A 77 21.92 -14.60 -7.89
CA ASN A 77 22.50 -15.57 -6.96
C ASN A 77 22.21 -17.04 -7.31
N GLN A 78 21.21 -17.31 -8.16
CA GLN A 78 20.65 -18.64 -8.41
C GLN A 78 20.39 -18.90 -9.91
N GLY A 79 20.01 -20.13 -10.26
CA GLY A 79 19.54 -20.47 -11.61
C GLY A 79 20.53 -20.14 -12.74
N ALA A 80 19.99 -19.73 -13.89
CA ALA A 80 20.72 -19.53 -15.14
C ALA A 80 21.61 -18.26 -15.18
N TYR A 81 21.43 -17.33 -14.25
CA TYR A 81 22.15 -16.05 -14.20
C TYR A 81 23.11 -15.92 -13.02
N ARG A 82 23.25 -16.97 -12.20
CA ARG A 82 24.14 -17.02 -11.04
C ARG A 82 25.54 -16.49 -11.35
N GLY A 83 25.90 -15.36 -10.73
CA GLY A 83 27.20 -14.72 -10.85
C GLY A 83 27.50 -14.05 -12.19
N LYS A 84 26.52 -13.92 -13.10
CA LYS A 84 26.68 -13.20 -14.37
C LYS A 84 26.56 -11.68 -14.19
N PHE A 85 25.71 -11.26 -13.24
CA PHE A 85 25.57 -9.87 -12.80
C PHE A 85 25.42 -9.80 -11.27
N GLN A 86 25.50 -8.59 -10.72
CA GLN A 86 25.27 -8.27 -9.31
C GLN A 86 24.32 -7.08 -9.20
N VAL A 87 23.25 -7.23 -8.40
CA VAL A 87 22.42 -6.08 -8.00
C VAL A 87 23.06 -5.36 -6.81
N VAL A 88 23.24 -4.05 -6.91
CA VAL A 88 23.74 -3.19 -5.84
C VAL A 88 22.70 -3.08 -4.73
N GLN A 89 23.13 -3.17 -3.47
CA GLN A 89 22.24 -3.06 -2.31
C GLN A 89 21.45 -1.75 -2.32
N GLU A 90 20.14 -1.86 -2.12
CA GLU A 90 19.20 -0.73 -2.08
C GLU A 90 19.66 0.38 -1.11
N ARG A 91 20.18 0.02 0.06
CA ARG A 91 20.75 0.96 1.05
C ARG A 91 21.91 1.79 0.48
N SER A 92 22.76 1.19 -0.35
CA SER A 92 23.88 1.88 -1.00
C SER A 92 23.38 2.87 -2.06
N LEU A 93 22.36 2.49 -2.83
CA LEU A 93 21.71 3.37 -3.80
C LEU A 93 21.02 4.56 -3.11
N ARG A 94 20.15 4.30 -2.12
CA ARG A 94 19.48 5.35 -1.33
C ARG A 94 20.49 6.29 -0.67
N SER A 95 21.61 5.78 -0.18
CA SER A 95 22.71 6.60 0.39
C SER A 95 23.42 7.44 -0.68
N ALA A 96 23.57 6.93 -1.91
CA ALA A 96 24.16 7.66 -3.01
C ALA A 96 23.28 8.83 -3.47
N ILE A 97 21.98 8.58 -3.63
CA ILE A 97 20.91 9.55 -3.95
C ILE A 97 20.85 10.63 -2.86
N LYS A 98 20.67 10.25 -1.58
CA LYS A 98 20.59 11.22 -0.47
C LYS A 98 21.82 12.13 -0.37
N ALA A 99 23.00 11.61 -0.71
CA ALA A 99 24.24 12.39 -0.71
C ALA A 99 24.39 13.35 -1.92
N ARG A 100 23.50 13.33 -2.91
CA ARG A 100 23.36 14.39 -3.94
C ARG A 100 22.31 15.45 -3.57
N GLY A 101 21.42 15.15 -2.62
CA GLY A 101 20.24 15.94 -2.31
C GLY A 101 18.98 15.50 -3.07
N GLY A 102 19.09 14.50 -3.95
CA GLY A 102 18.00 14.00 -4.79
C GLY A 102 18.50 13.06 -5.88
N LEU A 103 17.60 12.69 -6.78
CA LEU A 103 17.90 12.13 -8.08
C LEU A 103 16.75 12.49 -9.03
N ASP A 104 17.08 13.25 -10.08
CA ASP A 104 16.23 13.40 -11.26
C ASP A 104 16.59 12.31 -12.28
N ILE A 105 15.61 11.52 -12.69
CA ILE A 105 15.81 10.39 -13.63
C ILE A 105 15.74 10.89 -15.08
N ALA A 106 15.13 12.07 -15.32
CA ALA A 106 15.16 12.74 -16.61
C ALA A 106 16.51 13.43 -16.88
N ASP A 107 17.33 13.71 -15.86
CA ASP A 107 18.67 14.30 -16.01
C ASP A 107 19.76 13.23 -16.23
N PRO A 108 20.38 13.16 -17.43
CA PRO A 108 21.42 12.18 -17.73
C PRO A 108 22.69 12.34 -16.88
N ASP A 109 23.04 13.56 -16.45
CA ASP A 109 24.25 13.78 -15.65
C ASP A 109 24.06 13.26 -14.21
N ASP A 110 22.84 13.30 -13.68
CA ASP A 110 22.46 12.80 -12.37
C ASP A 110 22.55 11.26 -12.29
N LEU A 111 22.00 10.57 -13.29
CA LEU A 111 22.11 9.12 -13.46
C LEU A 111 23.56 8.66 -13.70
N LYS A 112 24.32 9.40 -14.50
CA LYS A 112 25.73 9.12 -14.80
C LYS A 112 26.64 9.28 -13.58
N ASP A 113 26.42 10.29 -12.76
CA ASP A 113 27.19 10.50 -11.53
C ASP A 113 26.91 9.41 -10.48
N ILE A 114 25.65 9.00 -10.30
CA ILE A 114 25.29 7.89 -9.41
C ILE A 114 25.89 6.58 -9.91
N SER A 115 25.80 6.33 -11.22
CA SER A 115 26.38 5.16 -11.85
C SER A 115 27.89 5.10 -11.66
N LYS A 116 28.60 6.19 -11.92
CA LYS A 116 30.04 6.32 -11.67
C LYS A 116 30.41 6.12 -10.19
N LYS A 117 29.61 6.66 -9.26
CA LYS A 117 29.83 6.55 -7.80
C LYS A 117 29.64 5.13 -7.27
N LEU A 118 28.72 4.34 -7.84
CA LEU A 118 28.42 2.98 -7.42
C LEU A 118 29.09 1.90 -8.29
N GLY A 119 29.66 2.30 -9.43
CA GLY A 119 30.25 1.43 -10.45
C GLY A 119 29.18 0.63 -11.19
N LEU A 120 28.10 1.28 -11.63
CA LEU A 120 27.02 0.64 -12.37
C LEU A 120 27.30 0.60 -13.87
N ASP A 121 26.88 -0.48 -14.52
CA ASP A 121 26.78 -0.59 -15.98
C ASP A 121 25.36 -0.22 -16.46
N ALA A 122 24.33 -0.41 -15.63
CA ALA A 122 22.94 -0.04 -15.92
C ALA A 122 22.11 0.24 -14.65
N ILE A 123 21.03 1.00 -14.81
CA ILE A 123 20.00 1.27 -13.79
C ILE A 123 18.65 0.75 -14.30
N VAL A 124 17.93 -0.03 -13.50
CA VAL A 124 16.54 -0.43 -13.78
C VAL A 124 15.61 0.51 -13.04
N THR A 125 14.67 1.12 -13.75
CA THR A 125 13.59 1.94 -13.21
C THR A 125 12.23 1.32 -13.51
N LEU A 126 11.23 1.72 -12.72
CA LEU A 126 9.83 1.44 -12.99
C LEU A 126 9.13 2.78 -13.19
N THR A 127 8.35 2.91 -14.25
CA THR A 127 7.69 4.15 -14.65
C THR A 127 6.20 3.90 -14.86
N HIS A 128 5.37 4.88 -14.53
CA HIS A 128 3.92 4.86 -14.68
C HIS A 128 3.47 6.16 -15.32
N ASP A 129 2.79 6.07 -16.45
CA ASP A 129 2.31 7.24 -17.18
C ASP A 129 0.81 7.39 -16.98
N GLU A 130 0.42 8.36 -16.14
CA GLU A 130 -0.97 8.65 -15.80
C GLU A 130 -1.77 9.05 -17.05
N VAL A 131 -1.14 9.71 -18.04
CA VAL A 131 -1.81 10.16 -19.27
C VAL A 131 -1.96 9.00 -20.25
N ALA A 132 -0.94 8.14 -20.41
CA ALA A 132 -1.05 6.93 -21.21
C ALA A 132 -2.12 5.99 -20.63
N ASN A 133 -2.22 5.89 -19.30
CA ASN A 133 -3.24 5.08 -18.64
C ASN A 133 -4.64 5.62 -18.92
N LEU A 134 -4.90 6.92 -18.65
CA LEU A 134 -6.20 7.55 -18.92
C LEU A 134 -6.64 7.38 -20.39
N ASN A 135 -5.72 7.48 -21.34
CA ASN A 135 -6.02 7.25 -22.76
C ASN A 135 -6.38 5.79 -23.07
N GLN A 136 -5.68 4.80 -22.49
CA GLN A 136 -6.02 3.38 -22.67
C GLN A 136 -7.36 3.03 -22.00
N ILE A 137 -7.66 3.64 -20.85
CA ILE A 137 -8.92 3.48 -20.11
C ILE A 137 -10.12 3.99 -20.93
N SER A 138 -9.97 5.12 -21.65
CA SER A 138 -11.06 5.76 -22.41
C SER A 138 -11.67 4.93 -23.56
N VAL A 139 -11.06 3.79 -23.89
CA VAL A 139 -11.52 2.85 -24.93
C VAL A 139 -12.52 1.82 -24.38
N ILE A 140 -12.63 1.67 -23.06
CA ILE A 140 -13.53 0.72 -22.39
C ILE A 140 -14.71 1.48 -21.79
N GLU A 141 -15.85 1.52 -22.51
CA GLU A 141 -17.03 2.27 -22.06
C GLU A 141 -17.54 1.80 -20.68
N GLY A 142 -17.66 2.74 -19.75
CA GLY A 142 -18.53 2.63 -18.57
C GLY A 142 -18.05 1.81 -17.37
N ASN A 143 -16.76 1.47 -17.26
CA ASN A 143 -16.22 0.79 -16.06
C ASN A 143 -15.03 1.55 -15.46
N ASN A 144 -14.84 1.40 -14.15
CA ASN A 144 -13.64 1.92 -13.49
C ASN A 144 -12.37 1.21 -14.01
N PRO A 145 -11.23 1.92 -14.11
CA PRO A 145 -10.02 1.38 -14.70
C PRO A 145 -9.51 0.17 -13.94
N GLN A 146 -9.40 -0.97 -14.63
CA GLN A 146 -8.98 -2.23 -14.01
C GLN A 146 -7.46 -2.38 -13.92
N HIS A 147 -6.67 -1.58 -14.67
CA HIS A 147 -5.22 -1.73 -14.72
C HIS A 147 -4.49 -0.38 -14.81
N ASP A 148 -3.42 -0.24 -14.04
CA ASP A 148 -2.34 0.71 -14.26
C ASP A 148 -1.30 0.06 -15.19
N PHE A 149 -0.85 0.77 -16.23
CA PHE A 149 0.24 0.30 -17.08
C PHE A 149 1.56 0.85 -16.56
N ILE A 150 2.52 -0.06 -16.41
CA ILE A 150 3.83 0.19 -15.83
C ILE A 150 4.90 -0.23 -16.83
N ASN A 151 5.84 0.67 -17.10
CA ASN A 151 7.04 0.33 -17.86
C ASN A 151 8.19 -0.03 -16.92
N ALA A 152 8.81 -1.19 -17.10
CA ALA A 152 10.15 -1.48 -16.59
C ALA A 152 11.19 -1.09 -17.64
N GLU A 153 12.07 -0.14 -17.31
CA GLU A 153 13.12 0.34 -18.20
C GLU A 153 14.50 0.08 -17.60
N MET A 154 15.42 -0.43 -18.42
CA MET A 154 16.84 -0.57 -18.09
C MET A 154 17.64 0.45 -18.90
N ILE A 155 18.21 1.43 -18.19
CA ILE A 155 18.98 2.54 -18.74
C ILE A 155 20.47 2.20 -18.68
N ASP A 156 21.20 2.35 -19.79
CA ASP A 156 22.65 2.17 -19.86
C ASP A 156 23.37 3.33 -19.15
N ALA A 157 24.25 3.00 -18.21
CA ALA A 157 24.96 3.98 -17.39
C ALA A 157 25.97 4.85 -18.15
N SER A 158 26.36 4.46 -19.37
CA SER A 158 27.44 5.11 -20.13
C SER A 158 26.93 6.21 -21.08
N ASP A 159 25.75 6.02 -21.68
CA ASP A 159 25.15 6.94 -22.65
C ASP A 159 23.70 7.35 -22.35
N ASN A 160 23.12 6.86 -21.24
CA ASN A 160 21.75 7.10 -20.81
C ASN A 160 20.67 6.60 -21.78
N SER A 161 21.01 5.63 -22.67
CA SER A 161 20.05 5.04 -23.60
C SER A 161 19.20 3.95 -22.95
N SER A 162 17.97 3.81 -23.44
CA SER A 162 17.09 2.69 -23.08
C SER A 162 17.64 1.40 -23.68
N ALA A 163 18.26 0.56 -22.85
CA ALA A 163 18.89 -0.69 -23.25
C ALA A 163 17.88 -1.85 -23.37
N TYR A 164 16.79 -1.78 -22.60
CA TYR A 164 15.65 -2.67 -22.59
C TYR A 164 14.45 -1.95 -21.97
N SER A 165 13.24 -2.22 -22.47
CA SER A 165 11.99 -1.69 -21.92
C SER A 165 10.88 -2.73 -22.09
N GLN A 166 10.02 -2.89 -21.08
CA GLN A 166 8.88 -3.81 -21.08
C GLN A 166 7.71 -3.22 -20.29
N ASP A 167 6.53 -3.18 -20.91
CA ASP A 167 5.29 -2.86 -20.22
C ASP A 167 4.70 -4.08 -19.50
N PHE A 168 4.13 -3.85 -18.32
CA PHE A 168 3.29 -4.78 -17.57
C PHE A 168 2.09 -4.06 -16.96
N THR A 169 1.00 -4.80 -16.75
CA THR A 169 -0.25 -4.30 -16.17
C THR A 169 -0.35 -4.62 -14.70
N ASP A 170 -0.98 -3.72 -13.95
CA ASP A 170 -1.08 -3.78 -12.51
C ASP A 170 -2.52 -3.47 -12.07
N THR A 171 -3.21 -4.42 -11.45
CA THR A 171 -4.66 -4.63 -11.63
C THR A 171 -5.53 -4.14 -10.46
N ARG A 172 -6.12 -2.94 -10.55
CA ARG A 172 -6.85 -2.25 -9.46
C ARG A 172 -7.92 -3.11 -8.76
N THR A 173 -7.73 -3.30 -7.45
CA THR A 173 -8.62 -4.05 -6.55
C THR A 173 -9.09 -3.23 -5.35
N LEU A 174 -10.22 -3.62 -4.76
CA LEU A 174 -10.80 -2.98 -3.58
C LEU A 174 -9.82 -2.84 -2.40
N SER A 175 -9.26 -3.94 -1.87
CA SER A 175 -8.41 -3.87 -0.67
C SER A 175 -7.18 -3.02 -0.90
N LYS A 176 -6.61 -3.09 -2.09
CA LYS A 176 -5.41 -2.35 -2.40
C LYS A 176 -5.67 -0.88 -2.63
N MET A 177 -6.74 -0.51 -3.35
CA MET A 177 -7.15 0.90 -3.46
C MET A 177 -7.47 1.50 -2.08
N ALA A 178 -8.02 0.71 -1.15
CA ALA A 178 -8.14 1.08 0.26
C ALA A 178 -6.78 1.28 0.96
N TYR A 179 -5.82 0.37 0.80
CA TYR A 179 -4.43 0.54 1.27
C TYR A 179 -3.73 1.75 0.65
N GLY A 180 -4.13 2.12 -0.58
CA GLY A 180 -3.80 3.36 -1.24
C GLY A 180 -4.50 4.58 -0.66
N GLY A 181 -5.23 4.51 0.46
CA GLY A 181 -5.79 5.68 1.12
C GLY A 181 -7.20 6.09 0.69
N ALA A 182 -7.85 5.31 -0.17
CA ALA A 182 -9.24 5.55 -0.54
C ALA A 182 -10.21 5.01 0.54
N SER A 183 -11.43 5.55 0.56
CA SER A 183 -12.42 5.34 1.61
C SER A 183 -13.82 5.18 1.02
N TRP A 184 -14.61 4.24 1.53
CA TRP A 184 -15.99 3.95 1.10
C TRP A 184 -16.69 2.96 2.04
N GLN A 185 -18.01 2.94 1.98
CA GLN A 185 -18.83 1.80 2.39
C GLN A 185 -19.23 0.99 1.15
N LEU A 186 -18.92 -0.30 1.13
CA LEU A 186 -19.43 -1.21 0.09
C LEU A 186 -20.63 -2.00 0.56
N ARG A 187 -20.57 -2.46 1.81
CA ARG A 187 -21.48 -3.45 2.40
C ARG A 187 -21.56 -3.25 3.90
N HIS A 188 -22.74 -3.52 4.46
CA HIS A 188 -22.96 -3.55 5.90
C HIS A 188 -23.85 -4.72 6.30
N TRP A 189 -23.82 -5.08 7.58
CA TRP A 189 -24.74 -6.06 8.15
C TRP A 189 -26.02 -5.35 8.58
N GLU A 190 -27.17 -5.81 8.09
CA GLU A 190 -28.49 -5.34 8.48
C GLU A 190 -29.35 -6.56 8.82
N ASN A 191 -29.87 -6.65 10.05
CA ASN A 191 -30.76 -7.73 10.50
C ASN A 191 -30.19 -9.15 10.22
N GLY A 192 -28.89 -9.36 10.44
CA GLY A 192 -28.20 -10.63 10.18
C GLY A 192 -28.04 -10.99 8.70
N LYS A 193 -28.20 -10.04 7.78
CA LYS A 193 -27.94 -10.20 6.34
C LYS A 193 -26.92 -9.18 5.88
N LEU A 194 -26.14 -9.56 4.87
CA LEU A 194 -25.18 -8.65 4.25
C LEU A 194 -25.83 -7.88 3.10
N VAL A 195 -25.89 -6.56 3.24
CA VAL A 195 -26.43 -5.63 2.24
C VAL A 195 -25.28 -5.13 1.37
N ASN A 196 -25.56 -4.84 0.10
CA ASN A 196 -24.59 -4.26 -0.83
C ASN A 196 -25.04 -2.86 -1.23
N ASP A 197 -24.24 -1.87 -0.82
CA ASP A 197 -24.45 -0.45 -1.04
C ASP A 197 -23.64 0.05 -2.24
N GLY A 198 -22.40 -0.43 -2.40
CA GLY A 198 -21.39 0.22 -3.23
C GLY A 198 -20.95 -0.47 -4.51
N ILE A 199 -21.38 -1.69 -4.79
CA ILE A 199 -21.13 -2.35 -6.08
C ILE A 199 -22.37 -2.25 -6.96
N ASP A 200 -22.23 -1.84 -8.22
CA ASP A 200 -23.31 -1.92 -9.20
C ASP A 200 -23.65 -3.39 -9.51
N LEU A 201 -24.94 -3.67 -9.63
CA LEU A 201 -25.52 -5.01 -9.75
C LEU A 201 -25.88 -5.39 -11.19
N GLU A 202 -25.75 -4.48 -12.17
CA GLU A 202 -26.01 -4.83 -13.57
C GLU A 202 -24.99 -5.88 -14.09
N GLY A 203 -25.49 -7.09 -14.35
CA GLY A 203 -24.67 -8.25 -14.71
C GLY A 203 -23.75 -8.78 -13.59
N ALA A 204 -24.01 -8.41 -12.33
CA ALA A 204 -22.97 -8.41 -11.30
C ALA A 204 -23.23 -9.27 -10.06
N LYS A 205 -22.18 -9.95 -9.57
CA LYS A 205 -22.20 -10.64 -8.26
C LYS A 205 -21.62 -9.73 -7.17
N ALA A 206 -22.50 -9.17 -6.34
CA ALA A 206 -22.15 -8.32 -5.21
C ALA A 206 -21.21 -8.96 -4.17
N PHE A 207 -21.08 -10.29 -4.15
CA PHE A 207 -20.39 -11.04 -3.11
C PHE A 207 -19.45 -12.07 -3.75
N GLY A 208 -18.28 -12.19 -3.15
CA GLY A 208 -17.17 -13.05 -3.60
C GLY A 208 -15.90 -12.60 -2.89
N GLN A 209 -15.07 -13.56 -2.49
CA GLN A 209 -13.82 -13.33 -1.76
C GLN A 209 -12.64 -13.61 -2.67
N GLY A 210 -11.59 -12.80 -2.54
CA GLY A 210 -10.31 -13.03 -3.17
C GLY A 210 -10.06 -12.10 -4.33
N TYR A 211 -8.90 -12.27 -4.96
CA TYR A 211 -8.31 -11.25 -5.80
C TYR A 211 -9.19 -10.87 -6.99
N ARG A 212 -9.64 -11.86 -7.75
CA ARG A 212 -10.50 -11.64 -8.93
C ARG A 212 -11.83 -11.02 -8.55
N TRP A 213 -12.37 -11.40 -7.40
CA TRP A 213 -13.60 -10.82 -6.89
C TRP A 213 -13.42 -9.36 -6.54
N GLU A 214 -12.32 -8.98 -5.91
CA GLU A 214 -12.03 -7.57 -5.58
C GLU A 214 -11.70 -6.72 -6.82
N GLU A 215 -11.00 -7.24 -7.83
CA GLU A 215 -10.78 -6.59 -9.14
C GLU A 215 -12.11 -6.32 -9.85
N TRP A 216 -12.89 -7.38 -10.06
CA TRP A 216 -14.13 -7.34 -10.82
C TRP A 216 -15.24 -6.54 -10.09
N GLN A 217 -15.19 -6.48 -8.75
CA GLN A 217 -16.01 -5.59 -7.93
C GLN A 217 -15.53 -4.13 -7.99
N TYR A 218 -14.22 -3.86 -7.93
CA TYR A 218 -13.69 -2.50 -8.04
C TYR A 218 -14.05 -1.85 -9.39
N ALA A 219 -14.00 -2.60 -10.48
CA ALA A 219 -14.46 -2.15 -11.80
C ALA A 219 -15.92 -1.64 -11.82
N ARG A 220 -16.74 -2.08 -10.86
CA ARG A 220 -18.16 -1.75 -10.65
C ARG A 220 -18.43 -1.05 -9.33
N ILE A 221 -17.40 -0.50 -8.68
CA ILE A 221 -17.62 0.39 -7.55
C ILE A 221 -18.38 1.61 -8.08
N LYS A 222 -19.39 2.07 -7.34
CA LYS A 222 -20.11 3.30 -7.69
C LYS A 222 -19.16 4.50 -7.51
N ASP A 223 -19.13 5.40 -8.47
CA ASP A 223 -18.24 6.57 -8.44
C ASP A 223 -18.60 7.57 -7.32
N GLU A 224 -19.86 7.60 -6.92
CA GLU A 224 -20.42 8.56 -5.93
C GLU A 224 -20.45 8.02 -4.49
N LEU A 225 -19.53 7.12 -4.11
CA LEU A 225 -19.51 6.60 -2.73
C LEU A 225 -19.03 7.64 -1.71
N GLU A 226 -19.89 7.90 -0.73
CA GLU A 226 -19.58 8.78 0.38
C GLU A 226 -18.46 8.22 1.26
N HIS A 227 -17.65 9.13 1.81
CA HIS A 227 -16.65 8.77 2.80
C HIS A 227 -17.36 8.23 4.05
N PRO A 228 -16.89 7.17 4.74
CA PRO A 228 -17.62 6.58 5.88
C PRO A 228 -17.63 7.43 7.17
N GLN A 229 -17.22 8.69 7.09
CA GLN A 229 -17.38 9.70 8.15
C GLN A 229 -18.61 10.60 7.88
N ASP A 230 -19.15 10.59 6.65
CA ASP A 230 -20.40 11.26 6.27
C ASP A 230 -21.64 10.39 6.48
N ILE A 231 -21.48 9.07 6.35
CA ILE A 231 -22.58 8.10 6.43
C ILE A 231 -22.97 7.90 7.90
N ALA A 232 -24.09 8.49 8.30
CA ALA A 232 -24.56 8.51 9.69
C ALA A 232 -24.73 7.13 10.33
N ASP A 233 -25.14 6.13 9.54
CA ASP A 233 -25.40 4.75 9.97
C ASP A 233 -24.27 3.77 9.62
N PHE A 234 -23.06 4.25 9.27
CA PHE A 234 -21.93 3.35 8.99
C PHE A 234 -21.49 2.63 10.28
N PRO A 235 -21.59 1.29 10.36
CA PRO A 235 -21.46 0.58 11.64
C PRO A 235 -20.02 0.45 12.15
N TYR A 236 -19.01 0.86 11.40
CA TYR A 236 -17.60 0.72 11.78
C TYR A 236 -16.95 2.09 11.91
N MET A 237 -16.28 2.42 13.01
CA MET A 237 -15.74 3.79 13.16
C MET A 237 -14.32 3.81 13.72
N LEU A 238 -13.37 4.23 12.88
CA LEU A 238 -12.01 4.57 13.26
C LEU A 238 -11.95 5.97 13.86
N LYS A 239 -11.36 6.08 15.05
CA LYS A 239 -11.23 7.31 15.84
C LYS A 239 -9.82 7.43 16.39
N VAL A 240 -9.30 8.66 16.46
CA VAL A 240 -7.98 8.97 17.01
C VAL A 240 -8.13 9.59 18.38
N ILE A 241 -7.39 9.05 19.36
CA ILE A 241 -7.44 9.46 20.76
C ILE A 241 -6.08 10.00 21.18
N VAL A 242 -6.01 11.26 21.61
CA VAL A 242 -4.80 11.93 22.16
C VAL A 242 -5.11 12.36 23.59
N ASP A 243 -4.23 12.04 24.55
CA ASP A 243 -4.41 12.32 25.99
C ASP A 243 -5.79 11.89 26.55
N GLY A 244 -6.36 10.83 25.99
CA GLY A 244 -7.68 10.30 26.37
C GLY A 244 -8.88 11.02 25.74
N GLN A 245 -8.66 12.08 24.95
CA GLN A 245 -9.70 12.82 24.21
C GLN A 245 -9.78 12.38 22.75
N GLU A 246 -11.00 12.34 22.20
CA GLU A 246 -11.24 11.97 20.80
C GLU A 246 -11.03 13.20 19.89
N ARG A 247 -9.98 13.15 19.05
CA ARG A 247 -9.73 14.16 18.02
C ARG A 247 -10.74 13.95 16.88
N GLN A 248 -11.56 14.96 16.61
CA GLN A 248 -12.56 14.90 15.54
C GLN A 248 -11.89 15.15 14.17
N PRO A 249 -12.02 14.24 13.19
CA PRO A 249 -11.54 14.47 11.84
C PRO A 249 -12.27 15.64 11.17
N GLN A 250 -11.54 16.47 10.43
CA GLN A 250 -12.06 17.62 9.69
C GLN A 250 -12.08 17.31 8.19
N PRO A 251 -13.16 17.62 7.46
CA PRO A 251 -13.22 17.42 6.02
C PRO A 251 -12.35 18.46 5.30
N VAL A 252 -11.55 17.97 4.35
CA VAL A 252 -10.71 18.75 3.44
C VAL A 252 -11.06 18.34 2.01
N TYR A 253 -10.98 19.27 1.06
CA TYR A 253 -11.23 19.01 -0.35
C TYR A 253 -9.94 19.21 -1.14
N GLY A 254 -9.43 18.14 -1.74
CA GLY A 254 -8.25 18.16 -2.62
C GLY A 254 -8.59 17.71 -4.04
N ILE A 255 -7.57 17.54 -4.89
CA ILE A 255 -7.74 17.03 -6.28
C ILE A 255 -8.46 15.68 -6.30
N GLN A 256 -8.24 14.84 -5.29
CA GLN A 256 -8.84 13.51 -5.15
C GLN A 256 -10.22 13.54 -4.46
N GLY A 257 -10.87 14.70 -4.38
CA GLY A 257 -12.15 14.87 -3.73
C GLY A 257 -12.04 15.09 -2.21
N LYS A 258 -13.06 14.64 -1.48
CA LYS A 258 -13.21 14.87 -0.05
C LYS A 258 -12.39 13.86 0.76
N GLN A 259 -11.48 14.37 1.58
CA GLN A 259 -10.64 13.61 2.51
C GLN A 259 -10.94 14.04 3.94
N TYR A 260 -10.64 13.19 4.92
CA TYR A 260 -10.75 13.53 6.34
C TYR A 260 -9.36 13.59 6.98
N VAL A 261 -9.06 14.75 7.56
CA VAL A 261 -7.77 15.05 8.19
C VAL A 261 -7.95 15.21 9.69
N VAL A 262 -7.16 14.50 10.49
CA VAL A 262 -7.16 14.62 11.95
C VAL A 262 -5.89 15.32 12.44
N GLU A 263 -6.03 16.17 13.45
CA GLU A 263 -4.91 16.87 14.06
C GLU A 263 -4.05 15.90 14.88
N LEU A 264 -2.79 15.76 14.48
CA LEU A 264 -1.74 15.08 15.23
C LEU A 264 -0.44 15.91 15.14
N ASN A 265 0.03 16.38 16.30
CA ASN A 265 1.18 17.28 16.39
C ASN A 265 2.48 16.53 16.74
N PRO A 266 3.67 17.08 16.43
CA PRO A 266 4.94 16.49 16.84
C PRO A 266 5.02 16.17 18.34
N ASP A 267 5.70 15.08 18.67
CA ASP A 267 5.83 14.51 20.01
C ASP A 267 4.54 13.98 20.68
N GLU A 268 3.34 14.22 20.13
CA GLU A 268 2.10 13.63 20.66
C GLU A 268 2.15 12.09 20.62
N THR A 269 1.58 11.48 21.67
CA THR A 269 1.35 10.04 21.74
C THR A 269 -0.14 9.77 21.61
N TYR A 270 -0.53 8.87 20.71
CA TYR A 270 -1.93 8.64 20.38
C TYR A 270 -2.32 7.16 20.43
N GLN A 271 -3.63 6.92 20.47
CA GLN A 271 -4.25 5.61 20.42
C GLN A 271 -5.33 5.62 19.34
N LEU A 272 -5.59 4.46 18.75
CA LEU A 272 -6.71 4.31 17.82
C LEU A 272 -7.85 3.57 18.54
N LYS A 273 -9.08 4.04 18.34
CA LYS A 273 -10.30 3.40 18.82
C LYS A 273 -11.10 2.99 17.60
N VAL A 274 -11.48 1.72 17.54
CA VAL A 274 -12.31 1.18 16.45
C VAL A 274 -13.61 0.67 17.05
N GLU A 275 -14.71 1.25 16.60
CA GLU A 275 -16.06 0.87 17.02
C GLU A 275 -16.66 -0.13 16.02
N ASN A 276 -17.43 -1.10 16.51
CA ASN A 276 -18.28 -1.96 15.70
C ASN A 276 -19.68 -1.96 16.31
N GLN A 277 -20.58 -1.21 15.67
CA GLN A 277 -21.99 -1.05 16.02
C GLN A 277 -22.88 -2.02 15.24
N GLY A 278 -22.31 -2.84 14.35
CA GLY A 278 -23.02 -3.91 13.64
C GLY A 278 -23.20 -5.16 14.51
N ASP A 279 -24.17 -6.00 14.15
CA ASP A 279 -24.50 -7.22 14.88
C ASP A 279 -23.40 -8.30 14.81
N GLU A 280 -22.69 -8.36 13.69
CA GLU A 280 -21.68 -9.38 13.42
C GLU A 280 -20.25 -8.89 13.70
N PRO A 281 -19.34 -9.79 14.12
CA PRO A 281 -17.94 -9.45 14.32
C PRO A 281 -17.24 -9.23 12.98
N ILE A 282 -16.23 -8.36 12.99
CA ILE A 282 -15.40 -8.05 11.83
C ILE A 282 -13.93 -8.43 12.07
N PHE A 283 -13.25 -8.76 10.99
CA PHE A 283 -11.80 -8.62 10.92
C PHE A 283 -11.46 -7.23 10.37
N MET A 284 -10.37 -6.65 10.83
CA MET A 284 -9.89 -5.35 10.38
C MET A 284 -8.38 -5.42 10.14
N LEU A 285 -7.95 -5.04 8.94
CA LEU A 285 -6.57 -4.60 8.73
C LEU A 285 -6.45 -3.15 9.12
N LEU A 286 -5.42 -2.82 9.90
CA LEU A 286 -5.16 -1.46 10.33
C LEU A 286 -3.71 -1.12 10.03
N TYR A 287 -3.55 -0.19 9.10
CA TYR A 287 -2.28 0.39 8.70
C TYR A 287 -2.13 1.78 9.29
N VAL A 288 -0.93 2.07 9.77
CA VAL A 288 -0.48 3.42 10.10
C VAL A 288 0.76 3.64 9.25
N ASP A 289 0.76 4.71 8.46
CA ASP A 289 1.83 5.01 7.50
C ASP A 289 2.15 3.81 6.56
N GLY A 290 1.12 3.11 6.08
CA GLY A 290 1.31 1.92 5.21
C GLY A 290 1.89 0.69 5.93
N VAL A 291 2.22 0.80 7.21
CA VAL A 291 2.77 -0.30 8.01
C VAL A 291 1.65 -0.94 8.83
N ASN A 292 1.56 -2.27 8.79
CA ASN A 292 0.59 -2.99 9.61
C ASN A 292 0.89 -2.76 11.10
N THR A 293 -0.15 -2.40 11.86
CA THR A 293 -0.05 -2.12 13.31
C THR A 293 0.31 -3.34 14.18
N ILE A 294 0.33 -4.54 13.59
CA ILE A 294 0.83 -5.79 14.17
C ILE A 294 2.16 -6.18 13.48
N ASP A 295 3.16 -6.49 14.30
CA ASP A 295 4.54 -6.84 13.94
C ASP A 295 5.33 -5.77 13.13
N LYS A 296 4.74 -4.59 12.88
CA LYS A 296 5.34 -3.50 12.08
C LYS A 296 5.75 -3.97 10.68
N VAL A 297 4.94 -4.83 10.06
CA VAL A 297 5.25 -5.39 8.74
C VAL A 297 4.63 -4.52 7.65
N ARG A 298 5.44 -4.19 6.64
CA ARG A 298 4.97 -3.65 5.37
C ARG A 298 4.56 -4.82 4.46
N ALA A 299 3.26 -4.97 4.23
CA ALA A 299 2.68 -5.96 3.35
C ALA A 299 1.35 -5.42 2.80
N GLU A 300 1.01 -5.77 1.57
CA GLU A 300 -0.29 -5.42 1.00
C GLU A 300 -1.42 -6.24 1.67
N PRO A 301 -2.68 -5.79 1.62
CA PRO A 301 -3.79 -6.47 2.30
C PRO A 301 -4.01 -7.94 1.92
N GLU A 302 -3.74 -8.30 0.67
CA GLU A 302 -3.83 -9.67 0.17
C GLU A 302 -2.71 -10.58 0.68
N ASP A 303 -1.48 -10.06 0.77
CA ASP A 303 -0.30 -10.75 1.33
C ASP A 303 -0.36 -10.84 2.86
N THR A 304 -1.22 -10.05 3.49
CA THR A 304 -1.29 -9.97 4.95
C THR A 304 -2.04 -11.15 5.53
N GLU A 305 -1.33 -11.94 6.33
CA GLU A 305 -1.84 -13.13 7.00
C GLU A 305 -2.99 -12.80 7.99
N VAL A 306 -3.98 -13.69 8.12
CA VAL A 306 -5.19 -13.49 8.96
C VAL A 306 -4.85 -13.14 10.41
N TRP A 307 -3.74 -13.65 10.96
CA TRP A 307 -3.33 -13.37 12.33
C TRP A 307 -2.75 -11.94 12.54
N ARG A 308 -2.43 -11.20 11.46
CA ARG A 308 -2.16 -9.74 11.48
C ARG A 308 -3.42 -8.89 11.28
N HIS A 309 -4.60 -9.46 11.51
CA HIS A 309 -5.88 -8.73 11.53
C HIS A 309 -6.37 -8.57 12.96
N TRP A 310 -6.90 -7.39 13.26
CA TRP A 310 -7.66 -7.14 14.48
C TRP A 310 -9.05 -7.78 14.38
N TYR A 311 -9.48 -8.44 15.44
CA TYR A 311 -10.86 -8.93 15.57
C TYR A 311 -11.66 -7.95 16.43
N VAL A 312 -12.81 -7.48 15.94
CA VAL A 312 -13.69 -6.56 16.66
C VAL A 312 -15.08 -7.18 16.73
N GLU A 313 -15.53 -7.51 17.94
CA GLU A 313 -16.82 -8.16 18.18
C GLU A 313 -17.99 -7.24 17.80
N GLY A 314 -19.04 -7.80 17.18
CA GLY A 314 -20.29 -7.07 16.92
C GLY A 314 -20.96 -6.66 18.23
N ASN A 315 -21.60 -5.48 18.23
CA ASN A 315 -22.23 -4.88 19.41
C ASN A 315 -21.35 -4.77 20.68
N SER A 316 -20.02 -4.95 20.58
CA SER A 316 -19.09 -4.91 21.73
C SER A 316 -18.66 -3.50 22.15
N GLY A 317 -19.13 -2.48 21.44
CA GLY A 317 -18.70 -1.10 21.61
C GLY A 317 -17.43 -0.80 20.83
N SER A 318 -16.25 -0.96 21.45
CA SER A 318 -15.00 -0.50 20.84
C SER A 318 -13.74 -1.26 21.25
N ARG A 319 -12.84 -1.51 20.29
CA ARG A 319 -11.47 -1.98 20.52
C ARG A 319 -10.48 -0.82 20.53
N LYS A 320 -9.62 -0.72 21.55
CA LYS A 320 -8.51 0.25 21.60
C LYS A 320 -7.21 -0.40 21.13
N ILE A 321 -6.54 0.23 20.16
CA ILE A 321 -5.21 -0.10 19.67
C ILE A 321 -4.24 0.93 20.23
N LEU A 322 -3.38 0.50 21.16
CA LEU A 322 -2.56 1.39 22.00
C LEU A 322 -1.19 1.74 21.39
N GLY A 323 -0.85 1.17 20.24
CA GLY A 323 0.48 1.28 19.64
C GLY A 323 0.78 0.16 18.66
N TRP A 324 2.03 0.10 18.23
CA TRP A 324 2.58 -0.98 17.43
C TRP A 324 2.69 -2.25 18.27
N HIS A 325 1.80 -3.22 18.05
CA HIS A 325 1.85 -4.48 18.77
C HIS A 325 2.86 -5.41 18.12
N VAL A 326 3.65 -6.10 18.93
CA VAL A 326 4.60 -7.12 18.46
C VAL A 326 4.29 -8.44 19.13
N ILE A 327 4.13 -9.46 18.31
CA ILE A 327 3.90 -10.84 18.72
C ILE A 327 5.27 -11.53 18.77
N GLU A 328 5.82 -11.73 19.97
CA GLU A 328 7.07 -12.48 20.11
C GLU A 328 6.89 -13.91 19.59
N ARG A 329 7.94 -14.47 18.96
CA ARG A 329 7.92 -15.80 18.34
C ARG A 329 8.95 -16.72 18.94
N ASP A 330 8.62 -18.01 19.03
CA ASP A 330 9.58 -19.05 19.39
C ASP A 330 10.54 -19.36 18.22
N ASN A 331 11.52 -20.24 18.47
CA ASN A 331 12.50 -20.67 17.46
C ASN A 331 11.88 -21.45 16.27
N ASN A 332 10.57 -21.70 16.29
CA ASN A 332 9.80 -22.34 15.21
C ASN A 332 8.82 -21.35 14.53
N ASP A 333 9.05 -20.05 14.72
CA ASP A 333 8.20 -18.93 14.27
C ASP A 333 6.77 -18.92 14.85
N ARG A 334 6.52 -19.62 15.97
CA ARG A 334 5.19 -19.68 16.58
C ARG A 334 4.97 -18.49 17.52
N PRO A 335 3.83 -17.78 17.43
CA PRO A 335 3.42 -16.81 18.43
C PRO A 335 3.53 -17.35 19.86
N THR A 336 4.22 -16.62 20.73
CA THR A 336 4.27 -16.89 22.17
C THR A 336 3.13 -16.18 22.90
N SER A 337 2.99 -16.47 24.20
CA SER A 337 2.08 -15.75 25.09
C SER A 337 2.59 -14.35 25.48
N THR A 338 3.87 -14.06 25.25
CA THR A 338 4.49 -12.78 25.60
C THR A 338 4.33 -11.82 24.44
N GLN A 339 3.75 -10.66 24.73
CA GLN A 339 3.46 -9.63 23.76
C GLN A 339 3.59 -8.27 24.43
N TYR A 340 4.01 -7.29 23.64
CA TYR A 340 4.13 -5.90 24.06
C TYR A 340 3.59 -5.01 22.94
N TYR A 341 3.37 -3.75 23.27
CA TYR A 341 3.23 -2.71 22.27
C TYR A 341 4.24 -1.59 22.54
N ASP A 342 4.78 -1.01 21.47
CA ASP A 342 5.47 0.27 21.55
C ASP A 342 4.44 1.34 21.13
N GLU A 343 4.21 2.37 21.95
CA GLU A 343 3.16 3.38 21.71
C GLU A 343 3.27 4.07 20.33
N PHE A 344 2.15 4.51 19.76
CA PHE A 344 2.19 5.37 18.58
C PHE A 344 2.61 6.77 19.00
N LYS A 345 3.77 7.23 18.51
CA LYS A 345 4.27 8.58 18.77
C LYS A 345 4.52 9.31 17.45
N ILE A 346 4.11 10.57 17.34
CA ILE A 346 4.44 11.41 16.18
C ILE A 346 5.91 11.83 16.23
N VAL A 347 6.62 11.59 15.15
CA VAL A 347 8.06 11.85 14.97
C VAL A 347 8.32 12.41 13.55
N PRO A 348 9.46 13.07 13.30
CA PRO A 348 9.85 13.48 11.94
C PRO A 348 9.77 12.29 10.96
N SER A 349 9.35 12.50 9.70
CA SER A 349 9.10 11.39 8.76
C SER A 349 10.29 10.45 8.63
N SER A 350 11.53 10.99 8.61
CA SER A 350 12.77 10.20 8.54
C SER A 350 13.02 9.25 9.71
N GLU A 351 12.30 9.42 10.83
CA GLU A 351 12.39 8.63 12.06
C GLU A 351 11.20 7.68 12.25
N SER A 352 10.21 7.72 11.35
CA SER A 352 9.01 6.88 11.44
C SER A 352 9.31 5.40 11.18
N VAL A 353 8.43 4.53 11.68
CA VAL A 353 8.50 3.10 11.38
C VAL A 353 8.44 2.88 9.86
N ALA A 354 7.57 3.61 9.17
CA ALA A 354 7.39 3.54 7.74
C ALA A 354 8.64 3.95 6.94
N ALA A 355 9.31 5.04 7.29
CA ALA A 355 10.56 5.43 6.64
C ALA A 355 11.68 4.40 6.83
N SER A 356 11.74 3.75 8.01
CA SER A 356 12.69 2.66 8.26
C SER A 356 12.46 1.42 7.35
N LEU A 357 11.22 1.25 6.86
CA LEU A 357 10.78 0.17 5.97
C LEU A 357 10.64 0.60 4.49
N GLY A 358 11.01 1.84 4.16
CA GLY A 358 10.85 2.42 2.82
C GLY A 358 9.40 2.65 2.38
N ALA A 359 8.45 2.61 3.33
CA ALA A 359 7.03 2.95 3.17
C ALA A 359 6.81 4.46 3.34
N SER A 360 7.72 5.27 2.78
CA SER A 360 7.73 6.70 3.11
C SER A 360 6.49 7.42 2.59
N LYS A 361 5.85 6.92 1.53
CA LYS A 361 4.78 7.61 0.82
C LYS A 361 3.40 7.48 1.45
N GLU A 362 3.30 6.72 2.52
CA GLU A 362 2.07 6.48 3.26
C GLU A 362 2.06 7.26 4.57
N ILE A 363 3.22 7.82 4.93
CA ILE A 363 3.40 8.70 6.07
C ILE A 363 2.30 9.77 6.08
N GLY A 364 1.62 9.92 7.21
CA GLY A 364 0.48 10.84 7.33
C GLY A 364 -0.89 10.20 7.08
N MET A 365 -0.99 8.86 7.12
CA MET A 365 -2.23 8.10 6.85
C MET A 365 -2.50 7.03 7.91
N ILE A 366 -3.76 6.87 8.29
CA ILE A 366 -4.27 5.78 9.13
C ILE A 366 -5.42 5.13 8.38
N THR A 367 -5.24 3.89 7.90
CA THR A 367 -6.20 3.18 7.05
C THR A 367 -6.72 1.94 7.75
N ALA A 368 -8.02 1.88 7.96
CA ALA A 368 -8.75 0.69 8.39
C ALA A 368 -9.49 0.04 7.19
N ILE A 369 -9.27 -1.25 6.96
CA ILE A 369 -10.01 -2.04 5.98
C ILE A 369 -10.81 -3.11 6.73
N TYR A 370 -12.13 -3.06 6.60
CA TYR A 370 -13.06 -3.88 7.35
C TYR A 370 -13.51 -5.09 6.52
N TYR A 371 -13.53 -6.27 7.13
CA TYR A 371 -13.86 -7.55 6.51
C TYR A 371 -14.85 -8.36 7.35
N THR A 372 -15.67 -9.17 6.70
CA THR A 372 -16.46 -10.21 7.36
C THR A 372 -15.56 -11.27 8.03
N VAL A 373 -16.10 -11.93 9.05
CA VAL A 373 -15.46 -13.06 9.73
C VAL A 373 -16.03 -14.36 9.18
N GLY A 374 -15.22 -15.09 8.41
CA GLY A 374 -15.64 -16.29 7.70
C GLY A 374 -16.50 -15.99 6.47
N MET A 375 -16.97 -17.07 5.84
CA MET A 375 -17.80 -17.06 4.63
C MET A 375 -18.98 -18.04 4.71
N ASP A 376 -19.28 -18.53 5.92
CA ASP A 376 -20.36 -19.50 6.13
C ASP A 376 -21.71 -18.89 5.71
N GLY A 377 -22.34 -19.50 4.70
CA GLY A 377 -23.59 -18.99 4.11
C GLY A 377 -23.41 -18.11 2.86
N ILE A 378 -22.20 -17.95 2.34
CA ILE A 378 -21.91 -17.22 1.09
C ILE A 378 -21.32 -18.19 0.05
N ASP A 379 -22.03 -18.37 -1.08
CA ASP A 379 -21.56 -19.23 -2.18
C ASP A 379 -20.35 -18.60 -2.92
N LEU A 380 -19.27 -19.37 -3.05
CA LEU A 380 -17.99 -18.92 -3.60
C LEU A 380 -17.54 -19.72 -4.83
N PRO A 381 -17.18 -19.04 -5.94
CA PRO A 381 -16.41 -19.63 -7.04
C PRO A 381 -14.90 -19.37 -6.91
N ASP A 382 -14.08 -20.33 -7.38
CA ASP A 382 -12.62 -20.38 -7.23
C ASP A 382 -11.83 -19.24 -7.91
N ASP A 383 -10.70 -18.88 -7.31
CA ASP A 383 -9.74 -17.82 -7.70
C ASP A 383 -8.56 -18.29 -8.57
N ASP A 384 -7.88 -17.34 -9.21
CA ASP A 384 -6.45 -17.40 -9.59
C ASP A 384 -5.93 -15.94 -9.72
N GLU A 385 -4.66 -15.69 -9.38
CA GLU A 385 -4.09 -14.38 -8.94
C GLU A 385 -3.74 -13.33 -10.02
N LEU A 386 -3.56 -12.05 -9.62
CA LEU A 386 -2.40 -11.17 -9.95
C LEU A 386 -2.23 -10.00 -8.92
N LYS A 387 -1.51 -8.88 -9.22
CA LYS A 387 -1.12 -7.78 -8.26
C LYS A 387 -1.28 -6.32 -8.79
N ASP A 388 -1.10 -5.27 -7.93
CA ASP A 388 -1.70 -3.88 -8.10
C ASP A 388 -1.18 -2.68 -7.17
N ARG A 389 -1.33 -1.33 -7.50
CA ARG A 389 -0.67 -0.08 -6.89
C ARG A 389 -1.43 1.26 -6.42
N GLY A 390 -0.90 2.10 -5.46
CA GLY A 390 -1.63 3.26 -4.80
C GLY A 390 -0.87 4.30 -3.87
N LEU A 391 -1.53 5.44 -3.51
CA LEU A 391 -1.18 6.91 -3.27
C LEU A 391 -0.01 7.51 -2.38
N PRO A 392 0.34 8.85 -2.48
CA PRO A 392 1.61 9.50 -2.02
C PRO A 392 1.70 10.29 -0.67
N GLN A 393 2.92 10.83 -0.37
CA GLN A 393 3.58 11.10 0.94
C GLN A 393 3.20 12.37 1.76
N ALA A 394 3.28 12.30 3.11
CA ALA A 394 3.40 13.45 4.03
C ALA A 394 4.75 13.59 4.79
N GLU A 395 4.89 14.69 5.53
CA GLU A 395 6.17 15.16 6.12
C GLU A 395 6.57 14.58 7.48
N PHE A 396 5.65 14.00 8.25
CA PHE A 396 5.93 13.40 9.57
C PHE A 396 5.11 12.16 9.84
N GLY A 397 5.74 11.22 10.53
CA GLY A 397 5.28 9.85 10.64
C GLY A 397 5.03 9.41 12.06
N THR A 398 4.54 8.19 12.19
CA THR A 398 4.38 7.49 13.45
C THR A 398 5.62 6.64 13.71
N GLY A 399 6.35 7.02 14.75
CA GLY A 399 7.47 6.29 15.33
C GLY A 399 7.03 5.42 16.49
N THR A 400 8.01 4.95 17.27
CA THR A 400 7.79 4.12 18.47
C THR A 400 7.96 4.95 19.74
N GLY A 401 6.91 5.04 20.55
CA GLY A 401 6.92 5.63 21.89
C GLY A 401 7.40 4.65 22.97
N GLU A 402 6.86 4.77 24.19
CA GLU A 402 7.21 3.89 25.30
C GLU A 402 6.75 2.45 25.04
N ARG A 403 7.59 1.46 25.41
CA ARG A 403 7.21 0.05 25.40
C ARG A 403 6.38 -0.29 26.63
N LYS A 404 5.24 -0.95 26.43
CA LYS A 404 4.37 -1.45 27.49
C LYS A 404 4.02 -2.93 27.25
N ASP A 405 4.32 -3.77 28.23
CA ASP A 405 4.00 -5.20 28.20
C ASP A 405 2.48 -5.40 28.36
N LYS A 406 1.89 -6.24 27.50
CA LYS A 406 0.46 -6.50 27.53
C LYS A 406 0.12 -7.82 26.86
N THR A 407 -0.46 -8.75 27.60
CA THR A 407 -1.13 -9.92 27.01
C THR A 407 -2.34 -9.45 26.21
N LEU A 408 -2.32 -9.57 24.87
CA LEU A 408 -3.55 -9.59 24.10
C LEU A 408 -4.16 -10.99 24.17
N GLU A 409 -5.44 -11.06 24.49
CA GLU A 409 -6.24 -12.21 24.09
C GLU A 409 -6.58 -12.03 22.60
N PHE A 410 -5.96 -12.84 21.75
CA PHE A 410 -6.47 -13.09 20.41
C PHE A 410 -7.60 -14.11 20.53
N PRO A 411 -8.87 -13.75 20.23
CA PRO A 411 -10.03 -14.62 20.45
C PRO A 411 -10.13 -15.77 19.43
N MET A 412 -9.05 -16.10 18.72
CA MET A 412 -8.98 -17.18 17.73
C MET A 412 -8.91 -18.58 18.37
N LYS A 413 -9.90 -18.91 19.21
CA LYS A 413 -10.28 -20.30 19.50
C LYS A 413 -11.13 -20.85 18.36
N GLY A 414 -10.55 -20.95 17.16
CA GLY A 414 -11.21 -21.49 15.98
C GLY A 414 -10.53 -21.10 14.66
N LYS A 415 -10.73 -21.91 13.61
CA LYS A 415 -10.22 -21.67 12.25
C LYS A 415 -11.07 -20.63 11.48
N LYS A 416 -11.35 -19.47 12.08
CA LYS A 416 -12.10 -18.41 11.38
C LYS A 416 -11.18 -17.72 10.38
N THR A 417 -11.54 -17.72 9.09
CA THR A 417 -10.82 -17.01 8.03
C THR A 417 -11.34 -15.58 7.89
N ARG A 418 -10.55 -14.70 7.26
CA ARG A 418 -11.08 -13.44 6.70
C ARG A 418 -12.10 -13.79 5.61
N GLY A 419 -13.19 -13.03 5.50
CA GLY A 419 -14.12 -13.08 4.39
C GLY A 419 -13.97 -11.90 3.43
N ILE A 420 -15.08 -11.36 2.92
CA ILE A 420 -15.11 -10.23 1.99
C ILE A 420 -15.01 -8.85 2.67
N ILE A 421 -14.60 -7.84 1.90
CA ILE A 421 -14.55 -6.44 2.33
C ILE A 421 -15.95 -5.88 2.57
N LEU A 422 -16.07 -5.12 3.65
CA LEU A 422 -17.26 -4.37 4.06
C LEU A 422 -17.12 -2.89 3.70
N GLY A 423 -15.95 -2.32 3.98
CA GLY A 423 -15.62 -0.95 3.63
C GLY A 423 -14.17 -0.63 3.96
N ALA A 424 -13.76 0.58 3.63
CA ALA A 424 -12.44 1.13 3.91
C ALA A 424 -12.57 2.54 4.45
N GLN A 425 -11.75 2.89 5.43
CA GLN A 425 -11.76 4.20 6.06
C GLN A 425 -10.33 4.65 6.31
N THR A 426 -9.90 5.65 5.54
CA THR A 426 -8.63 6.33 5.70
C THR A 426 -8.85 7.69 6.37
N LEU A 427 -8.12 7.92 7.45
CA LEU A 427 -7.93 9.25 8.03
C LEU A 427 -6.50 9.69 7.71
N TYR A 428 -6.37 10.83 7.02
CA TYR A 428 -5.10 11.52 6.92
C TYR A 428 -4.83 12.23 8.25
N TYR A 429 -3.57 12.47 8.59
CA TYR A 429 -3.25 13.30 9.75
C TYR A 429 -2.23 14.38 9.40
N ARG A 430 -2.41 15.57 9.98
CA ARG A 430 -1.59 16.77 9.75
C ARG A 430 -1.48 17.57 11.06
N THR A 431 -0.56 18.54 11.13
CA THR A 431 -0.45 19.40 12.32
C THR A 431 -1.62 20.39 12.36
N GLY A 432 -1.90 20.97 13.53
CA GLY A 432 -2.92 22.01 13.62
C GLY A 432 -2.69 23.18 12.65
N GLU A 433 -1.43 23.60 12.50
CA GLU A 433 -0.99 24.65 11.56
C GLU A 433 -1.28 24.27 10.10
N GLN A 434 -0.81 23.09 9.65
CA GLN A 434 -1.06 22.60 8.29
C GLN A 434 -2.56 22.47 7.99
N ILE A 435 -3.36 21.99 8.95
CA ILE A 435 -4.83 21.90 8.76
C ILE A 435 -5.42 23.30 8.57
N GLN A 436 -4.98 24.31 9.32
CA GLN A 436 -5.43 25.68 9.09
C GLN A 436 -4.98 26.22 7.73
N ASP A 437 -3.73 25.98 7.30
CA ASP A 437 -3.26 26.44 5.98
C ASP A 437 -4.02 25.79 4.83
N ILE A 438 -4.34 24.50 4.95
CA ILE A 438 -5.20 23.77 4.02
C ILE A 438 -6.61 24.38 3.99
N LEU A 439 -7.24 24.59 5.14
CA LEU A 439 -8.60 25.14 5.24
C LEU A 439 -8.70 26.62 4.80
N ASN A 440 -7.61 27.38 4.93
CA ASN A 440 -7.51 28.77 4.47
C ASN A 440 -7.21 28.88 2.96
N GLY A 441 -6.91 27.78 2.27
CA GLY A 441 -6.47 27.79 0.87
C GLY A 441 -5.02 28.26 0.67
N ASN A 442 -4.22 28.35 1.75
CA ASN A 442 -2.81 28.72 1.66
C ASN A 442 -1.94 27.55 1.14
N ALA A 443 -2.40 26.30 1.31
CA ALA A 443 -1.67 25.10 0.92
C ALA A 443 -1.86 24.70 -0.57
N GLU A 444 -2.28 25.63 -1.45
CA GLU A 444 -2.53 25.32 -2.87
C GLU A 444 -1.29 24.75 -3.59
N GLU A 445 -0.05 25.09 -3.22
CA GLU A 445 1.15 24.52 -3.87
C GLU A 445 1.48 23.08 -3.44
N ASP A 446 1.07 22.63 -2.23
CA ASP A 446 1.35 21.27 -1.72
C ASP A 446 0.18 20.28 -1.88
N LEU A 447 -1.06 20.77 -2.00
CA LEU A 447 -2.24 19.94 -2.29
C LEU A 447 -2.73 20.03 -3.74
N ALA A 448 -2.34 21.07 -4.48
CA ALA A 448 -2.57 21.12 -5.91
C ALA A 448 -1.26 21.03 -6.71
N MET A 449 -0.99 19.84 -7.27
CA MET A 449 -0.37 19.83 -8.60
C MET A 449 -1.35 20.56 -9.52
N THR A 450 -1.01 21.82 -9.82
CA THR A 450 -1.89 22.83 -10.42
C THR A 450 -2.80 22.26 -11.51
N PRO A 451 -4.13 22.49 -11.46
CA PRO A 451 -4.96 22.37 -12.64
C PRO A 451 -4.39 23.34 -13.67
N LEU A 452 -3.87 22.80 -14.77
CA LEU A 452 -3.42 23.60 -15.90
C LEU A 452 -4.59 24.49 -16.34
N ASP A 453 -4.38 25.81 -16.27
CA ASP A 453 -5.33 26.79 -16.81
C ASP A 453 -5.79 26.31 -18.18
N ALA A 454 -7.10 26.06 -18.31
CA ALA A 454 -7.74 25.79 -19.58
C ALA A 454 -7.72 27.07 -20.41
N LYS A 455 -6.54 27.39 -20.98
CA LYS A 455 -6.39 28.42 -22.00
C LYS A 455 -7.38 28.10 -23.09
N LYS A 456 -8.37 28.99 -23.23
CA LYS A 456 -9.21 29.06 -24.42
C LYS A 456 -8.28 29.11 -25.64
N ILE A 457 -8.37 28.07 -26.44
CA ILE A 457 -7.94 28.11 -27.83
C ILE A 457 -9.05 28.89 -28.54
N ASP A 458 -8.76 30.13 -28.89
CA ASP A 458 -9.45 30.86 -29.96
C ASP A 458 -8.83 30.46 -31.32
#